data_AF-A0A1C4YN87-F1
#
_entry.id   AF-A0A1C4YN87-F1
#
_cell.length_a   1.000
_cell.length_b   1.000
_cell.length_c   1.000
_cell.angle_alpha   90.00
_cell.angle_beta   90.00
_cell.angle_gamma   90.00
#
_symmetry.space_group_name_H-M   'P 1'
#
loop_
_entity.id
_entity.type
_entity.pdbx_description
1 polymer ?
#
loop_
_entity_poly.entity_id
_entity_poly.type
_entity_poly.pdbx_seq_one_letter_code
_entity_poly.pdbx_strand_id
1 'polypeptide(L)'
;MSANGPNQSLGFTTISRSVASLAFGVVHTLERAVAGDGRMRTARGNAWEAVCADRARAAQRRELDRLVAELAAARAAARERQDARDAQPVR
;
A
#
# COMPACT_ATOMS: atom_id res chain seq x y z
N MET A 1 -29.89 -2.58 -34.16
CA MET A 1 -29.71 -1.63 -33.05
C MET A 1 -29.79 -2.40 -31.75
N SER A 2 -28.80 -2.21 -30.88
CA SER A 2 -28.50 -2.96 -29.66
C SER A 2 -29.55 -2.81 -28.56
N ALA A 3 -29.73 -3.87 -27.76
CA ALA A 3 -30.26 -3.77 -26.41
C ALA A 3 -29.37 -4.58 -25.44
N ASN A 4 -28.20 -4.04 -25.11
CA ASN A 4 -27.41 -4.43 -23.95
C ASN A 4 -28.09 -3.81 -22.71
N GLY A 5 -28.88 -4.61 -21.97
CA GLY A 5 -29.50 -4.20 -20.71
C GLY A 5 -28.62 -4.51 -19.48
N PRO A 6 -28.69 -3.72 -18.40
CA PRO A 6 -27.66 -3.58 -17.36
C PRO A 6 -27.57 -4.72 -16.31
N ASN A 7 -28.09 -5.91 -16.62
CA ASN A 7 -28.30 -6.97 -15.61
C ASN A 7 -27.16 -7.98 -15.46
N GLN A 8 -26.11 -7.94 -16.30
CA GLN A 8 -25.02 -8.94 -16.21
C GLN A 8 -23.94 -8.55 -15.19
N SER A 9 -23.65 -7.26 -15.02
CA SER A 9 -22.65 -6.78 -14.06
C SER A 9 -23.09 -6.98 -12.59
N LEU A 10 -24.38 -6.74 -12.31
CA LEU A 10 -24.97 -6.90 -10.96
C LEU A 10 -24.92 -8.35 -10.46
N GLY A 11 -25.06 -9.34 -11.35
CA GLY A 11 -24.97 -10.75 -11.02
C GLY A 11 -23.57 -11.15 -10.58
N PHE A 12 -22.53 -10.77 -11.34
CA PHE A 12 -21.14 -11.07 -10.99
C PHE A 12 -20.72 -10.39 -9.69
N THR A 13 -20.98 -9.09 -9.49
CA THR A 13 -20.59 -8.42 -8.24
C THR A 13 -21.31 -8.96 -7.00
N THR A 14 -22.57 -9.37 -7.14
CA THR A 14 -23.35 -9.92 -6.02
C THR A 14 -22.89 -11.34 -5.70
N ILE A 15 -22.66 -12.17 -6.72
CA ILE A 15 -22.09 -13.52 -6.54
C ILE A 15 -20.68 -13.42 -5.96
N SER A 16 -19.82 -12.54 -6.47
CA SER A 16 -18.49 -12.28 -5.92
C SER A 16 -18.54 -11.80 -4.48
N ARG A 17 -19.50 -10.94 -4.11
CA ARG A 17 -19.71 -10.49 -2.72
C ARG A 17 -20.14 -11.64 -1.82
N SER A 18 -21.05 -12.49 -2.26
CA SER A 18 -21.51 -13.65 -1.49
C SER A 18 -20.40 -14.68 -1.31
N VAL A 19 -19.62 -14.97 -2.36
CA VAL A 19 -18.46 -15.86 -2.30
C VAL A 19 -17.38 -15.28 -1.38
N ALA A 20 -17.09 -13.98 -1.48
CA ALA A 20 -16.16 -13.31 -0.58
C ALA A 20 -16.64 -13.33 0.88
N SER A 21 -17.94 -13.15 1.12
CA SER A 21 -18.52 -13.22 2.47
C SER A 21 -18.47 -14.63 3.05
N LEU A 22 -18.67 -15.66 2.23
CA LEU A 22 -18.57 -17.06 2.65
C LEU A 22 -17.12 -17.44 2.94
N ALA A 23 -16.18 -17.03 2.07
CA ALA A 23 -14.75 -17.24 2.25
C ALA A 23 -14.22 -16.54 3.51
N PHE A 24 -14.72 -15.35 3.82
CA PHE A 24 -14.35 -14.62 5.04
C PHE A 24 -14.69 -15.41 6.31
N GLY A 25 -15.85 -16.07 6.36
CA GLY A 25 -16.25 -16.92 7.49
C GLY A 25 -15.32 -18.13 7.68
N VAL A 26 -14.87 -18.74 6.58
CA VAL A 26 -13.94 -19.88 6.60
C VAL A 26 -12.54 -19.45 7.02
N VAL A 27 -12.02 -18.34 6.48
CA VAL A 27 -10.72 -17.78 6.88
C VAL A 27 -10.72 -17.39 8.35
N HIS A 28 -11.77 -16.74 8.83
CA HIS A 28 -11.85 -16.33 10.23
C HIS A 28 -11.92 -17.52 11.19
N THR A 29 -12.60 -18.60 10.79
CA THR A 29 -12.67 -19.83 11.57
C THR A 29 -11.33 -20.57 11.57
N LEU A 30 -10.62 -20.60 10.44
CA LEU A 30 -9.28 -21.18 10.32
C LEU A 30 -8.24 -20.36 11.09
N GLU A 31 -8.29 -19.02 11.03
CA GLU A 31 -7.45 -18.15 11.84
C GLU A 31 -7.66 -18.46 13.32
N ARG A 32 -8.91 -18.60 13.76
CA ARG A 32 -9.24 -18.91 15.16
C ARG A 32 -8.78 -20.32 15.58
N ALA A 33 -8.89 -21.30 14.69
CA ALA A 33 -8.47 -22.68 14.94
C ALA A 33 -6.93 -22.85 14.94
N VAL A 34 -6.22 -22.16 14.04
CA VAL A 34 -4.75 -22.21 13.91
C VAL A 34 -4.06 -21.33 14.96
N ALA A 35 -4.74 -20.30 15.46
CA ALA A 35 -4.17 -19.36 16.42
C ALA A 35 -4.06 -19.85 17.86
N GLY A 36 -4.98 -20.72 18.30
CA GLY A 36 -5.09 -21.16 19.69
C GLY A 36 -5.50 -20.06 20.68
N ASP A 37 -5.98 -20.44 21.87
CA ASP A 37 -6.47 -19.53 22.91
C ASP A 37 -5.41 -18.55 23.47
N GLY A 38 -4.12 -18.82 23.24
CA GLY A 38 -3.02 -17.89 23.56
C GLY A 38 -2.98 -16.62 22.68
N ARG A 39 -3.76 -16.59 21.59
CA ARG A 39 -3.90 -15.45 20.68
C ARG A 39 -5.18 -14.65 20.90
N MET A 40 -5.75 -14.69 22.11
CA MET A 40 -6.77 -13.71 22.48
C MET A 40 -6.20 -12.29 22.36
N ARG A 41 -6.93 -11.42 21.65
CA ARG A 41 -6.63 -9.99 21.52
C ARG A 41 -6.66 -9.31 22.89
N THR A 42 -5.60 -9.47 23.66
CA THR A 42 -5.41 -8.70 24.89
C THR A 42 -5.15 -7.25 24.52
N ALA A 43 -5.59 -6.31 25.37
CA ALA A 43 -5.30 -4.89 25.15
C ALA A 43 -3.78 -4.66 24.96
N ARG A 44 -2.96 -5.41 25.72
CA ARG A 44 -1.50 -5.42 25.60
C ARG A 44 -1.00 -5.95 24.25
N GLY A 45 -1.57 -7.04 23.75
CA GLY A 45 -1.22 -7.61 22.44
C GLY A 45 -1.56 -6.65 21.30
N ASN A 46 -2.75 -6.05 21.33
CA ASN A 46 -3.18 -5.07 20.33
C ASN A 46 -2.27 -3.82 20.34
N ALA A 47 -1.90 -3.34 21.53
CA ALA A 47 -1.00 -2.20 21.66
C ALA A 47 0.38 -2.51 21.07
N TRP A 48 0.89 -3.72 21.30
CA TRP A 48 2.18 -4.12 20.75
C TRP A 48 2.15 -4.25 19.22
N GLU A 49 1.09 -4.83 18.65
CA GLU A 49 0.92 -4.89 17.19
C GLU A 49 0.86 -3.49 16.56
N ALA A 50 0.17 -2.55 17.19
CA ALA A 50 0.12 -1.15 16.73
C ALA A 50 1.51 -0.51 16.72
N VAL A 51 2.30 -0.70 17.79
CA VAL A 51 3.68 -0.20 17.86
C VAL A 51 4.55 -0.82 16.77
N CYS A 52 4.43 -2.12 16.51
CA CYS A 52 5.15 -2.78 15.43
C CYS A 52 4.77 -2.20 14.06
N ALA A 53 3.47 -1.99 13.81
CA ALA A 53 2.99 -1.38 12.57
C ALA A 53 3.51 0.05 12.40
N ASP A 54 3.54 0.85 13.48
CA ASP A 54 4.08 2.22 13.43
C ASP A 54 5.57 2.25 13.17
N ARG A 55 6.33 1.34 13.78
CA ARG A 55 7.77 1.19 13.50
C ARG A 55 8.02 0.81 12.04
N ALA A 56 7.20 -0.09 11.47
CA ALA A 56 7.29 -0.47 10.07
C ALA A 56 6.99 0.72 9.14
N ARG A 57 5.91 1.47 9.41
CA ARG A 57 5.57 2.70 8.67
C ARG A 57 6.68 3.75 8.76
N ALA A 58 7.28 3.92 9.93
CA ALA A 58 8.38 4.85 10.12
C ALA A 58 9.63 4.43 9.32
N ALA A 59 9.94 3.14 9.25
CA ALA A 59 11.04 2.64 8.42
C ALA A 59 10.78 2.89 6.93
N GLN A 60 9.55 2.62 6.44
CA GLN A 60 9.16 2.90 5.06
C GLN A 60 9.24 4.39 4.71
N ARG A 61 8.82 5.28 5.63
CA ARG A 61 8.92 6.74 5.45
C ARG A 61 10.36 7.18 5.32
N ARG A 62 11.27 6.69 6.17
CA ARG A 62 12.70 7.02 6.08
C ARG A 62 13.31 6.60 4.74
N GLU A 63 12.93 5.44 4.23
CA GLU A 63 13.40 4.98 2.93
C GLU A 63 12.88 5.87 1.80
N LEU A 64 11.60 6.26 1.84
CA LEU A 64 11.04 7.21 0.88
C LEU A 64 11.76 8.57 0.97
N ASP A 65 11.97 9.10 2.17
CA ASP A 65 12.65 10.38 2.39
C ASP A 65 14.07 10.35 1.80
N ARG A 66 14.77 9.23 1.97
CA ARG A 66 16.08 9.00 1.35
C ARG A 66 16.02 9.05 -0.17
N LEU A 67 15.11 8.29 -0.79
CA LEU A 67 14.96 8.26 -2.25
C LEU A 67 14.57 9.64 -2.82
N VAL A 68 13.71 10.37 -2.10
CA VAL A 68 13.33 11.74 -2.48
C VAL A 68 14.52 12.68 -2.39
N ALA A 69 15.36 12.57 -1.35
CA ALA A 69 16.57 13.37 -1.22
C ALA A 69 17.58 13.08 -2.35
N GLU A 70 17.79 11.80 -2.69
CA GLU A 70 18.64 11.39 -3.80
C GLU A 70 18.13 11.96 -5.15
N LEU A 71 16.82 11.89 -5.39
CA LEU A 71 16.20 12.46 -6.59
C LEU A 71 16.33 13.99 -6.64
N ALA A 72 16.13 14.67 -5.51
CA ALA A 72 16.27 16.12 -5.41
C ALA A 72 17.71 16.56 -5.70
N ALA A 73 18.71 15.86 -5.13
CA ALA A 73 20.12 16.12 -5.39
C ALA A 73 20.47 15.91 -6.87
N ALA A 74 19.99 14.83 -7.48
CA ALA A 74 20.21 14.57 -8.90
C ALA A 74 19.63 15.68 -9.80
N ARG A 75 18.45 16.21 -9.45
CA ARG A 75 17.84 17.34 -10.16
C ARG A 75 18.61 18.64 -9.98
N ALA A 76 19.12 18.92 -8.77
CA ALA A 76 19.96 20.09 -8.52
C ALA A 76 21.24 20.04 -9.37
N ALA A 77 21.95 18.92 -9.37
CA ALA A 77 23.16 18.74 -10.18
C ALA A 77 22.89 18.81 -11.70
N ALA A 78 21.70 18.42 -12.17
CA ALA A 78 21.32 18.58 -13.56
C ALA A 78 21.12 20.06 -13.93
N ARG A 79 20.49 20.85 -13.05
CA ARG A 79 20.31 22.30 -13.24
C ARG A 79 21.65 23.03 -13.27
N GLU A 80 22.53 22.76 -12.31
CA GLU A 80 23.87 23.38 -12.27
C GLU A 80 24.66 23.14 -13.56
N ARG A 81 24.59 21.91 -14.12
CA ARG A 81 25.23 21.59 -15.40
C ARG A 81 24.62 22.34 -16.58
N GLN A 82 23.32 22.60 -16.55
CA GLN A 82 22.64 23.37 -17.58
C GLN A 82 23.02 24.85 -17.48
N ASP A 83 22.97 25.43 -16.29
CA ASP A 83 23.38 26.80 -16.04
C ASP A 83 24.84 27.04 -16.45
N ALA A 84 25.73 26.06 -16.17
CA ALA A 84 27.13 26.12 -16.60
C ALA A 84 27.32 26.06 -18.12
N ARG A 85 26.46 25.32 -18.85
CA ARG A 85 26.47 25.28 -20.32
C ARG A 85 25.97 26.59 -20.91
N ASP A 86 24.89 27.13 -20.35
CA ASP A 86 24.28 28.38 -20.81
C ASP A 86 25.20 29.60 -20.53
N ALA A 87 26.04 29.51 -19.49
CA ALA A 87 27.05 30.51 -19.18
C ALA A 87 28.31 30.44 -20.05
N GLN A 88 28.48 29.40 -20.88
CA GLN A 88 29.66 29.26 -21.72
C GLN A 88 29.47 30.04 -23.04
N PRO A 89 30.24 31.11 -23.30
CA PRO A 89 30.05 31.92 -24.49
C PRO A 89 30.48 31.13 -25.73
N VAL A 90 29.58 31.06 -26.72
CA VAL A 90 29.87 30.50 -28.04
C VAL A 90 30.95 31.37 -28.69
N ARG A 91 32.15 30.82 -28.85
CA ARG A 91 33.26 31.42 -29.59
C ARG A 91 33.22 30.99 -31.06
#